data_AF-A0A135V7Y7-F1
#
_entry.id   AF-A0A135V7Y7-F1
#
_cell.length_a   1.000
_cell.length_b   1.000
_cell.length_c   1.000
_cell.angle_alpha   90.00
_cell.angle_beta   90.00
_cell.angle_gamma   90.00
#
_symmetry.space_group_name_H-M   'P 1'
#
loop_
_entity.id
_entity.type
_entity.pdbx_description
1 polymer ?
#
loop_
_entity_poly.entity_id
_entity_poly.type
_entity_poly.pdbx_seq_one_letter_code
_entity_poly.pdbx_strand_id
1 'polypeptide(L)'
;MGLKQAVWWAWLCQDVWAAFREKRRPFTFWRPLKTLDDMGPSELAARSVYFFAQVVAFCSHEENEAGRNDPHARIAAADALREMLENWRRHLTAEFQPLPFPSSPDDIFKPIWINPPAFAVAFQIYYCSHILLLMNVPVLGGLEQYTQQRKRLMECVKKVCGIGMTLSDYPSSVLCSQCLFIAGIPLENSRERKCVLDLLEACHNRSGWPVKPLGEELKLRWEASDA
;
A
#
# COMPACT_ATOMS: atom_id res chain seq x y z
N MET A 1 -13.77 -9.79 17.70
CA MET A 1 -12.41 -10.29 17.37
C MET A 1 -11.97 -11.28 18.44
N GLY A 2 -11.53 -12.48 18.06
CA GLY A 2 -10.89 -13.43 18.99
C GLY A 2 -9.36 -13.36 18.93
N LEU A 3 -8.67 -13.73 20.01
CA LEU A 3 -7.20 -13.68 20.12
C LEU A 3 -6.49 -14.41 18.95
N LYS A 4 -7.00 -15.58 18.55
CA LYS A 4 -6.45 -16.36 17.41
C LYS A 4 -6.50 -15.59 16.08
N GLN A 5 -7.56 -14.81 15.87
CA GLN A 5 -7.74 -14.02 14.65
C GLN A 5 -6.79 -12.81 14.64
N ALA A 6 -6.61 -12.14 15.79
CA ALA A 6 -5.68 -11.03 15.94
C ALA A 6 -4.22 -11.45 15.71
N VAL A 7 -3.80 -12.59 16.27
CA VAL A 7 -2.46 -13.17 16.05
C VAL A 7 -2.24 -13.47 14.57
N TRP A 8 -3.26 -14.04 13.89
CA TRP A 8 -3.17 -14.33 12.47
C TRP A 8 -3.01 -13.06 11.61
N TRP A 9 -3.75 -11.99 11.91
CA TRP A 9 -3.59 -10.71 11.20
C TRP A 9 -2.22 -10.08 11.41
N ALA A 10 -1.69 -10.12 12.64
CA ALA A 10 -0.34 -9.62 12.93
C ALA A 10 0.72 -10.42 12.17
N TRP A 11 0.59 -11.75 12.13
CA TRP A 11 1.47 -12.62 11.35
C TRP A 11 1.37 -12.33 9.84
N LEU A 12 0.16 -12.16 9.31
CA LEU A 12 -0.05 -11.86 7.90
C LEU A 12 0.61 -10.52 7.51
N CYS A 13 0.48 -9.49 8.34
CA CYS A 13 1.17 -8.21 8.12
C CYS A 13 2.69 -8.38 7.98
N GLN A 14 3.30 -9.24 8.81
CA GLN A 14 4.74 -9.50 8.75
C GLN A 14 5.12 -10.33 7.51
N ASP A 15 4.38 -11.40 7.22
CA ASP A 15 4.66 -12.27 6.08
C ASP A 15 4.46 -11.54 4.75
N VAL A 16 3.40 -10.75 4.60
CA VAL A 16 3.14 -10.00 3.36
C VAL A 16 4.28 -9.02 3.07
N TRP A 17 4.81 -8.36 4.10
CA TRP A 17 5.99 -7.50 3.93
C TRP A 17 7.23 -8.29 3.52
N ALA A 18 7.52 -9.41 4.16
CA ALA A 18 8.65 -10.27 3.79
C ALA A 18 8.50 -10.79 2.35
N ALA A 19 7.29 -11.25 1.99
CA ALA A 19 6.95 -11.74 0.67
C ALA A 19 7.14 -10.68 -0.43
N PHE A 20 6.71 -9.45 -0.16
CA PHE A 20 6.94 -8.30 -1.03
C PHE A 20 8.44 -8.07 -1.26
N ARG A 21 9.26 -8.08 -0.21
CA ARG A 21 10.72 -7.85 -0.34
C ARG A 21 11.42 -8.98 -1.09
N GLU A 22 11.03 -10.21 -0.85
CA GLU A 22 11.61 -11.41 -1.46
C GLU A 22 11.02 -11.73 -2.84
N LYS A 23 10.05 -10.94 -3.32
CA LYS A 23 9.29 -11.19 -4.56
C LYS A 23 8.69 -12.59 -4.62
N ARG A 24 8.28 -13.14 -3.47
CA ARG A 24 7.58 -14.42 -3.36
C ARG A 24 6.10 -14.21 -3.07
N ARG A 25 5.33 -15.28 -3.16
CA ARG A 25 3.93 -15.26 -2.70
C ARG A 25 3.86 -15.23 -1.16
N PRO A 26 2.95 -14.45 -0.57
CA PRO A 26 2.62 -14.56 0.84
C PRO A 26 2.00 -15.92 1.15
N PHE A 27 2.31 -16.46 2.33
CA PHE A 27 1.75 -17.71 2.84
C PHE A 27 0.31 -17.48 3.31
N THR A 28 -0.64 -17.50 2.38
CA THR A 28 -2.07 -17.34 2.68
C THR A 28 -2.81 -18.66 2.51
N PHE A 29 -2.86 -19.47 3.57
CA PHE A 29 -3.72 -20.67 3.61
C PHE A 29 -5.17 -20.34 4.02
N TRP A 30 -5.42 -19.12 4.52
CA TRP A 30 -6.73 -18.68 4.98
C TRP A 30 -7.56 -18.10 3.84
N ARG A 31 -8.80 -18.58 3.72
CA ARG A 31 -9.81 -18.01 2.83
C ARG A 31 -10.89 -17.33 3.67
N PRO A 32 -11.21 -16.05 3.43
CA PRO A 32 -12.27 -15.39 4.15
C PRO A 32 -13.62 -16.06 3.89
N LEU A 33 -14.25 -16.55 4.96
CA LEU A 33 -15.60 -17.15 4.89
C LEU A 33 -16.72 -16.12 5.02
N LYS A 34 -16.44 -15.00 5.68
CA LYS A 34 -17.39 -13.90 5.92
C LYS A 34 -17.39 -12.94 4.74
N THR A 35 -18.59 -12.62 4.22
CA THR A 35 -18.82 -11.63 3.16
C THR A 35 -18.50 -10.22 3.66
N LEU A 36 -18.30 -9.28 2.73
CA LEU A 36 -18.03 -7.87 3.06
C LEU A 36 -19.22 -7.20 3.76
N ASP A 37 -20.44 -7.52 3.34
CA ASP A 37 -21.68 -6.99 3.91
C ASP A 37 -21.86 -7.32 5.40
N ASP A 38 -21.40 -8.49 5.83
CA ASP A 38 -21.58 -8.93 7.22
C ASP A 38 -20.50 -8.36 8.16
N MET A 39 -19.45 -7.71 7.65
CA MET A 39 -18.28 -7.29 8.43
C MET A 39 -18.45 -5.93 9.11
N GLY A 40 -18.02 -5.86 10.37
CA GLY A 40 -17.91 -4.58 11.07
C GLY A 40 -16.70 -3.76 10.62
N PRO A 41 -16.61 -2.45 10.97
CA PRO A 41 -15.54 -1.55 10.52
C PRO A 41 -14.12 -2.07 10.78
N SER A 42 -13.87 -2.61 11.98
CA SER A 42 -12.54 -3.14 12.30
C SER A 42 -12.20 -4.44 11.55
N GLU A 43 -13.22 -5.24 11.18
CA GLU A 43 -13.02 -6.42 10.34
C GLU A 43 -12.74 -6.03 8.89
N LEU A 44 -13.41 -5.00 8.38
CA LEU A 44 -13.14 -4.39 7.08
C LEU A 44 -11.72 -3.81 7.02
N ALA A 45 -11.28 -3.13 8.07
CA ALA A 45 -9.90 -2.63 8.16
C ALA A 45 -8.89 -3.78 8.09
N ALA A 46 -9.08 -4.85 8.87
CA ALA A 46 -8.21 -6.02 8.80
C ALA A 46 -8.24 -6.71 7.42
N ARG A 47 -9.41 -6.74 6.78
CA ARG A 47 -9.60 -7.34 5.44
C ARG A 47 -8.73 -6.67 4.36
N SER A 48 -8.38 -5.40 4.50
CA SER A 48 -7.44 -4.71 3.59
C SER A 48 -6.09 -5.45 3.45
N VAL A 49 -5.58 -6.04 4.54
CA VAL A 49 -4.31 -6.78 4.57
C VAL A 49 -4.40 -8.04 3.71
N TYR A 50 -5.55 -8.72 3.73
CA TYR A 50 -5.78 -9.90 2.89
C TYR A 50 -5.76 -9.53 1.40
N PHE A 51 -6.43 -8.44 1.02
CA PHE A 51 -6.40 -7.99 -0.38
C PHE A 51 -5.02 -7.53 -0.82
N PHE A 52 -4.26 -6.88 0.07
CA PHE A 52 -2.87 -6.55 -0.17
C PHE A 52 -2.00 -7.80 -0.36
N ALA A 53 -2.23 -8.87 0.42
CA ALA A 53 -1.54 -10.14 0.22
C ALA A 53 -1.80 -10.73 -1.18
N GLN A 54 -3.04 -10.64 -1.70
CA GLN A 54 -3.37 -11.08 -3.07
C GLN A 54 -2.62 -10.26 -4.13
N VAL A 55 -2.50 -8.93 -3.92
CA VAL A 55 -1.71 -8.08 -4.82
C VAL A 55 -0.21 -8.39 -4.75
N VAL A 56 0.33 -8.63 -3.55
CA VAL A 56 1.73 -9.04 -3.40
C VAL A 56 1.98 -10.40 -4.06
N ALA A 57 1.03 -11.35 -3.96
CA ALA A 57 1.10 -12.62 -4.68
C ALA A 57 1.13 -12.40 -6.20
N PHE A 58 0.27 -11.52 -6.72
CA PHE A 58 0.28 -11.12 -8.13
C PHE A 58 1.65 -10.55 -8.55
N CYS A 59 2.32 -9.76 -7.70
CA CYS A 59 3.65 -9.20 -7.97
C CYS A 59 4.82 -10.20 -7.80
N SER A 60 4.56 -11.45 -7.41
CA SER A 60 5.63 -12.44 -7.20
C SER A 60 6.33 -12.84 -8.49
N HIS A 61 7.57 -13.32 -8.37
CA HIS A 61 8.35 -13.82 -9.50
C HIS A 61 7.62 -14.96 -10.21
N GLU A 62 7.05 -15.91 -9.46
CA GLU A 62 6.28 -17.03 -10.01
C GLU A 62 5.14 -16.55 -10.92
N GLU A 63 4.33 -15.59 -10.45
CA GLU A 63 3.21 -15.03 -11.23
C GLU A 63 3.67 -14.20 -12.42
N ASN A 64 4.74 -13.44 -12.28
CA ASN A 64 5.31 -12.67 -13.38
C ASN A 64 5.87 -13.59 -14.48
N GLU A 65 6.53 -14.69 -14.12
CA GLU A 65 7.02 -15.67 -15.09
C GLU A 65 5.87 -16.42 -15.78
N ALA A 66 4.87 -16.88 -15.01
CA ALA A 66 3.71 -17.57 -15.55
C ALA A 66 2.91 -16.68 -16.52
N GLY A 67 2.76 -15.39 -16.19
CA GLY A 67 2.05 -14.39 -17.01
C GLY A 67 2.88 -13.76 -18.13
N ARG A 68 4.18 -14.09 -18.25
CA ARG A 68 5.10 -13.43 -19.20
C ARG A 68 4.64 -13.54 -20.65
N ASN A 69 4.09 -14.71 -21.01
CA ASN A 69 3.69 -15.01 -22.39
C ASN A 69 2.21 -14.67 -22.69
N ASP A 70 1.44 -14.23 -21.69
CA ASP A 70 0.04 -13.84 -21.87
C ASP A 70 -0.27 -12.49 -21.18
N PRO A 71 0.08 -11.37 -21.83
CA PRO A 71 -0.20 -10.04 -21.31
C PRO A 71 -1.70 -9.76 -21.10
N HIS A 72 -2.59 -10.38 -21.89
CA HIS A 72 -4.03 -10.17 -21.78
C HIS A 72 -4.59 -10.87 -20.52
N ALA A 73 -4.20 -12.11 -20.25
CA ALA A 73 -4.55 -12.79 -19.01
C ALA A 73 -4.00 -12.03 -17.78
N ARG A 74 -2.79 -11.47 -17.89
CA ARG A 74 -2.17 -10.68 -16.83
C ARG A 74 -2.97 -9.40 -16.52
N ILE A 75 -3.46 -8.71 -17.55
CA ILE A 75 -4.33 -7.54 -17.39
C ILE A 75 -5.67 -7.93 -16.77
N ALA A 76 -6.30 -9.00 -17.25
CA ALA A 76 -7.57 -9.48 -16.70
C ALA A 76 -7.45 -9.86 -15.21
N ALA A 77 -6.34 -10.52 -14.82
CA ALA A 77 -6.06 -10.84 -13.42
C ALA A 77 -5.89 -9.57 -12.56
N ALA A 78 -5.23 -8.55 -13.08
CA ALA A 78 -5.09 -7.28 -12.38
C ALA A 78 -6.41 -6.52 -12.24
N ASP A 79 -7.26 -6.55 -13.28
CA ASP A 79 -8.58 -5.92 -13.23
C ASP A 79 -9.50 -6.64 -12.24
N ALA A 80 -9.40 -7.97 -12.11
CA ALA A 80 -10.10 -8.72 -11.07
C ALA A 80 -9.65 -8.29 -9.65
N LEU A 81 -8.34 -8.06 -9.44
CA LEU A 81 -7.82 -7.54 -8.17
C LEU A 81 -8.25 -6.10 -7.90
N ARG A 82 -8.31 -5.24 -8.93
CA ARG A 82 -8.84 -3.88 -8.83
C ARG A 82 -10.31 -3.89 -8.43
N GLU A 83 -11.13 -4.70 -9.09
CA GLU A 83 -12.55 -4.79 -8.75
C GLU A 83 -12.75 -5.32 -7.32
N MET A 84 -11.92 -6.28 -6.88
CA MET A 84 -11.93 -6.73 -5.49
C MET A 84 -11.61 -5.61 -4.48
N LEU A 85 -10.63 -4.76 -4.78
CA LEU A 85 -10.27 -3.59 -3.96
C LEU A 85 -11.37 -2.52 -3.97
N GLU A 86 -11.97 -2.24 -5.12
CA GLU A 86 -13.08 -1.28 -5.22
C GLU A 86 -14.34 -1.81 -4.54
N ASN A 87 -14.61 -3.10 -4.63
CA ASN A 87 -15.69 -3.73 -3.91
C ASN A 87 -15.52 -3.54 -2.40
N TRP A 88 -14.31 -3.79 -1.86
CA TRP A 88 -14.00 -3.48 -0.47
C TRP A 88 -14.27 -2.01 -0.13
N ARG A 89 -13.81 -1.09 -0.97
CA ARG A 89 -14.00 0.35 -0.76
C ARG A 89 -15.47 0.76 -0.70
N ARG A 90 -16.35 0.13 -1.49
CA ARG A 90 -17.80 0.39 -1.48
C ARG A 90 -18.49 -0.05 -0.18
N HIS A 91 -17.90 -0.98 0.56
CA HIS A 91 -18.43 -1.47 1.85
C HIS A 91 -17.94 -0.69 3.06
N LEU A 92 -17.08 0.33 2.86
CA LEU A 92 -16.57 1.12 3.97
C LEU A 92 -17.64 2.03 4.54
N THR A 93 -17.68 2.10 5.86
CA THR A 93 -18.64 2.89 6.63
C THR A 93 -18.15 4.33 6.85
N ALA A 94 -18.98 5.18 7.47
CA ALA A 94 -18.66 6.60 7.65
C ALA A 94 -17.39 6.86 8.47
N GLU A 95 -17.00 5.93 9.34
CA GLU A 95 -15.78 5.99 10.17
C GLU A 95 -14.49 5.98 9.37
N PHE A 96 -14.56 5.60 8.09
CA PHE A 96 -13.44 5.62 7.15
C PHE A 96 -13.29 6.99 6.46
N GLN A 97 -14.22 7.92 6.65
CA GLN A 97 -14.17 9.21 5.98
C GLN A 97 -13.06 10.09 6.56
N PRO A 98 -12.30 10.80 5.70
CA PRO A 98 -11.32 11.78 6.16
C PRO A 98 -11.97 12.89 6.99
N LEU A 99 -11.35 13.21 8.12
CA LEU A 99 -11.70 14.32 8.97
C LEU A 99 -10.95 15.59 8.55
N PRO A 100 -11.50 16.78 8.84
CA PRO A 100 -10.78 18.04 8.60
C PRO A 100 -9.44 18.05 9.32
N PHE A 101 -8.38 18.40 8.60
CA PHE A 101 -7.02 18.53 9.16
C PHE A 101 -6.36 19.78 8.57
N PRO A 102 -5.63 20.58 9.38
CA PRO A 102 -4.91 21.75 8.89
C PRO A 102 -3.92 21.39 7.78
N SER A 103 -3.90 22.15 6.69
CA SER A 103 -2.94 22.00 5.60
C SER A 103 -2.31 23.34 5.24
N SER A 104 -1.00 23.37 5.05
CA SER A 104 -0.26 24.53 4.55
C SER A 104 -0.19 24.50 3.02
N PRO A 105 -0.21 25.65 2.32
CA PRO A 105 0.11 25.73 0.89
C PRO A 105 1.52 25.20 0.55
N ASP A 106 2.43 25.21 1.53
CA ASP A 106 3.81 24.73 1.38
C ASP A 106 3.95 23.21 1.58
N ASP A 107 2.87 22.53 1.98
CA ASP A 107 2.90 21.08 2.19
C ASP A 107 3.10 20.35 0.85
N ILE A 108 4.13 19.50 0.80
CA ILE A 108 4.44 18.68 -0.38
C ILE A 108 3.30 17.70 -0.70
N PHE A 109 2.68 17.13 0.34
CA PHE A 109 1.50 16.28 0.24
C PHE A 109 0.36 16.87 1.06
N LYS A 110 -0.88 16.71 0.58
CA LYS A 110 -2.04 17.14 1.35
C LYS A 110 -2.31 16.16 2.51
N PRO A 111 -2.33 16.60 3.77
CA PRO A 111 -2.65 15.74 4.90
C PRO A 111 -4.05 15.11 4.77
N ILE A 112 -4.18 13.83 5.15
CA ILE A 112 -5.44 13.09 5.14
C ILE A 112 -5.58 12.39 6.50
N TRP A 113 -6.40 12.97 7.37
CA TRP A 113 -6.60 12.43 8.70
C TRP A 113 -7.81 11.51 8.74
N ILE A 114 -7.64 10.28 9.22
CA ILE A 114 -8.71 9.30 9.42
C ILE A 114 -8.55 8.74 10.83
N ASN A 115 -9.65 8.70 11.60
CA ASN A 115 -9.67 8.24 12.98
C ASN A 115 -10.73 7.14 13.16
N PRO A 116 -10.37 5.95 13.69
CA PRO A 116 -9.10 5.58 14.33
C PRO A 116 -7.93 5.33 13.35
N PRO A 117 -6.66 5.43 13.82
CA PRO A 117 -5.46 5.21 12.99
C PRO A 117 -5.42 3.88 12.23
N ALA A 118 -5.98 2.81 12.79
CA ALA A 118 -6.09 1.51 12.12
C ALA A 118 -6.84 1.59 10.77
N PHE A 119 -7.82 2.50 10.66
CA PHE A 119 -8.59 2.69 9.43
C PHE A 119 -7.80 3.52 8.41
N ALA A 120 -7.00 4.48 8.89
CA ALA A 120 -6.05 5.22 8.09
C ALA A 120 -5.01 4.27 7.45
N VAL A 121 -4.44 3.36 8.23
CA VAL A 121 -3.51 2.32 7.75
C VAL A 121 -4.18 1.42 6.71
N ALA A 122 -5.43 1.01 6.93
CA ALA A 122 -6.17 0.20 5.94
C ALA A 122 -6.29 0.92 4.57
N PHE A 123 -6.47 2.24 4.56
CA PHE A 123 -6.42 3.02 3.31
C PHE A 123 -5.01 3.13 2.73
N GLN A 124 -3.97 3.31 3.54
CA GLN A 124 -2.60 3.29 3.04
C GLN A 124 -2.31 1.96 2.32
N ILE A 125 -2.72 0.85 2.92
CA ILE A 125 -2.59 -0.49 2.35
C ILE A 125 -3.38 -0.58 1.03
N TYR A 126 -4.63 -0.12 1.00
CA TYR A 126 -5.44 -0.09 -0.23
C TYR A 126 -4.76 0.73 -1.36
N TYR A 127 -4.21 1.90 -1.05
CA TYR A 127 -3.50 2.70 -2.07
C TYR A 127 -2.17 2.05 -2.47
N CYS A 128 -1.45 1.41 -1.55
CA CYS A 128 -0.26 0.61 -1.87
C CYS A 128 -0.60 -0.58 -2.78
N SER A 129 -1.72 -1.26 -2.57
CA SER A 129 -2.22 -2.27 -3.50
C SER A 129 -2.37 -1.72 -4.91
N HIS A 130 -2.98 -0.54 -5.07
CA HIS A 130 -3.11 0.12 -6.36
C HIS A 130 -1.75 0.51 -6.96
N ILE A 131 -0.82 1.04 -6.16
CA ILE A 131 0.55 1.35 -6.59
C ILE A 131 1.23 0.10 -7.16
N LEU A 132 1.21 -1.02 -6.42
CA LEU A 132 1.83 -2.26 -6.86
C LEU A 132 1.19 -2.81 -8.14
N LEU A 133 -0.14 -2.78 -8.26
CA LEU A 133 -0.82 -3.18 -9.50
C LEU A 133 -0.40 -2.29 -10.68
N LEU A 134 -0.44 -0.97 -10.52
CA LEU A 134 -0.07 -0.02 -11.58
C LEU A 134 1.41 -0.13 -12.01
N MET A 135 2.29 -0.60 -11.12
CA MET A 135 3.69 -0.83 -11.46
C MET A 135 3.96 -2.17 -12.16
N ASN A 136 3.09 -3.17 -11.98
CA ASN A 136 3.31 -4.54 -12.48
C ASN A 136 2.38 -4.94 -13.64
N VAL A 137 1.37 -4.13 -13.95
CA VAL A 137 0.46 -4.37 -15.09
C VAL A 137 1.09 -3.88 -16.40
N PRO A 138 1.15 -4.73 -17.44
CA PRO A 138 1.59 -4.32 -18.77
C PRO A 138 0.69 -3.21 -19.34
N VAL A 139 1.30 -2.16 -19.89
CA VAL A 139 0.59 -1.13 -20.65
C VAL A 139 0.63 -1.52 -22.13
N LEU A 140 -0.48 -2.03 -22.66
CA LEU A 140 -0.61 -2.39 -24.08
C LEU A 140 -1.00 -1.20 -24.98
N GLY A 141 -1.31 -0.05 -24.36
CA GLY A 141 -1.64 1.19 -25.06
C GLY A 141 -0.42 2.02 -25.46
N GLY A 142 -0.65 3.12 -26.17
CA GLY A 142 0.36 4.12 -26.48
C GLY A 142 0.67 5.06 -25.31
N LEU A 143 1.37 6.16 -25.63
CA LEU A 143 1.85 7.14 -24.65
C LEU A 143 0.75 7.75 -23.77
N GLU A 144 -0.47 7.88 -24.28
CA GLU A 144 -1.61 8.41 -23.52
C GLU A 144 -2.02 7.47 -22.38
N GLN A 145 -2.17 6.16 -22.64
CA GLN A 145 -2.48 5.20 -21.58
C GLN A 145 -1.37 5.12 -20.54
N TYR A 146 -0.10 5.18 -20.98
CA TYR A 146 1.04 5.23 -20.07
C TYR A 146 1.00 6.46 -19.16
N THR A 147 0.73 7.64 -19.73
CA THR A 147 0.61 8.90 -18.98
C THR A 147 -0.54 8.84 -17.98
N GLN A 148 -1.69 8.30 -18.37
CA GLN A 148 -2.85 8.13 -17.49
C GLN A 148 -2.57 7.14 -16.34
N GLN A 149 -1.88 6.03 -16.62
CA GLN A 149 -1.45 5.06 -15.61
C GLN A 149 -0.49 5.72 -14.62
N ARG A 150 0.49 6.46 -15.12
CA ARG A 150 1.45 7.21 -14.30
C ARG A 150 0.77 8.28 -13.43
N LYS A 151 -0.23 8.99 -13.97
CA LYS A 151 -1.02 9.95 -13.19
C LYS A 151 -1.74 9.26 -12.03
N ARG A 152 -2.43 8.15 -12.28
CA ARG A 152 -3.11 7.36 -11.24
C ARG A 152 -2.14 6.82 -10.19
N LEU A 153 -0.96 6.39 -10.62
CA LEU A 153 0.12 5.93 -9.74
C LEU A 153 0.52 7.04 -8.76
N MET A 154 0.82 8.23 -9.29
CA MET A 154 1.20 9.38 -8.47
C MET A 154 0.07 9.89 -7.57
N GLU A 155 -1.19 9.80 -8.01
CA GLU A 155 -2.34 10.10 -7.15
C GLU A 155 -2.40 9.15 -5.94
N CYS A 156 -2.18 7.85 -6.13
CA CYS A 156 -2.13 6.88 -5.04
C CYS A 156 -0.96 7.17 -4.09
N VAL A 157 0.22 7.49 -4.62
CA VAL A 157 1.40 7.88 -3.82
C VAL A 157 1.10 9.07 -2.92
N LYS A 158 0.49 10.12 -3.48
CA LYS A 158 0.08 11.32 -2.71
C LYS A 158 -0.90 10.97 -1.60
N LYS A 159 -1.83 10.03 -1.83
CA LYS A 159 -2.77 9.56 -0.79
C LYS A 159 -2.05 8.81 0.33
N VAL A 160 -1.12 7.90 0.02
CA VAL A 160 -0.35 7.17 1.04
C VAL A 160 0.46 8.13 1.90
N CYS A 161 1.16 9.07 1.28
CA CYS A 161 2.00 10.04 1.99
C CYS A 161 1.15 11.01 2.82
N GLY A 162 0.04 11.52 2.25
CA GLY A 162 -0.90 12.39 2.95
C GLY A 162 -1.52 11.75 4.20
N ILE A 163 -1.83 10.46 4.15
CA ILE A 163 -2.25 9.71 5.34
C ILE A 163 -1.10 9.59 6.34
N GLY A 164 0.10 9.26 5.85
CA GLY A 164 1.30 9.10 6.68
C GLY A 164 1.69 10.35 7.46
N MET A 165 1.38 11.54 6.95
CA MET A 165 1.59 12.82 7.66
C MET A 165 0.75 12.94 8.94
N THR A 166 -0.36 12.22 9.06
CA THR A 166 -1.30 12.32 10.19
C THR A 166 -1.19 11.15 11.17
N LEU A 167 -0.50 10.08 10.79
CA LEU A 167 -0.27 8.91 11.62
C LEU A 167 0.90 9.15 12.58
N SER A 168 0.59 9.27 13.86
CA SER A 168 1.55 9.57 14.92
C SER A 168 1.62 8.51 16.03
N ASP A 169 0.77 7.48 15.98
CA ASP A 169 0.73 6.43 16.98
C ASP A 169 1.78 5.33 16.74
N TYR A 170 2.24 4.72 17.83
CA TYR A 170 3.22 3.63 17.80
C TYR A 170 2.73 2.40 17.00
N PRO A 171 1.51 1.85 17.22
CA PRO A 171 1.06 0.64 16.54
C PRO A 171 0.98 0.77 15.02
N SER A 172 0.56 1.93 14.51
CA SER A 172 0.43 2.18 13.08
C SER A 172 1.76 2.49 12.40
N SER A 173 2.78 2.92 13.15
CA SER A 173 4.05 3.41 12.60
C SER A 173 4.81 2.33 11.79
N VAL A 174 4.72 1.05 12.18
CA VAL A 174 5.36 -0.04 11.42
C VAL A 174 4.73 -0.20 10.04
N LEU A 175 3.41 -0.39 9.96
CA LEU A 175 2.71 -0.55 8.67
C LEU A 175 2.77 0.71 7.82
N CYS A 176 2.67 1.89 8.46
CA CYS A 176 2.84 3.17 7.78
C CYS A 176 4.21 3.27 7.13
N SER A 177 5.29 2.88 7.83
CA SER A 177 6.64 2.91 7.24
C SER A 177 6.78 1.98 6.03
N GLN A 178 6.15 0.80 6.05
CA GLN A 178 6.11 -0.12 4.89
C GLN A 178 5.35 0.50 3.71
N CYS A 179 4.21 1.13 3.98
CA CYS A 179 3.41 1.80 2.96
C CYS A 179 4.15 3.00 2.34
N LEU A 180 4.80 3.81 3.18
CA LEU A 180 5.64 4.93 2.74
C LEU A 180 6.82 4.46 1.88
N PHE A 181 7.44 3.33 2.23
CA PHE A 181 8.47 2.73 1.39
C PHE A 181 7.93 2.38 0.00
N ILE A 182 6.79 1.69 -0.09
CA ILE A 182 6.16 1.33 -1.37
C ILE A 182 5.82 2.59 -2.18
N ALA A 183 5.25 3.62 -1.52
CA ALA A 183 4.92 4.89 -2.17
C ALA A 183 6.15 5.68 -2.62
N GLY A 184 7.31 5.49 -1.97
CA GLY A 184 8.58 6.10 -2.33
C GLY A 184 9.23 5.52 -3.58
N ILE A 185 8.97 4.25 -3.92
CA ILE A 185 9.60 3.58 -5.07
C ILE A 185 9.42 4.35 -6.39
N PRO A 186 8.20 4.77 -6.80
CA PRO A 186 8.00 5.47 -8.07
C PRO A 186 8.33 6.97 -8.04
N LEU A 187 8.85 7.52 -6.93
CA LEU A 187 9.12 8.96 -6.84
C LEU A 187 10.35 9.39 -7.64
N GLU A 188 10.21 10.49 -8.36
CA GLU A 188 11.29 11.14 -9.12
C GLU A 188 11.63 12.53 -8.58
N ASN A 189 10.64 13.25 -8.04
CA ASN A 189 10.83 14.61 -7.55
C ASN A 189 11.64 14.65 -6.23
N SER A 190 12.73 15.40 -6.20
CA SER A 190 13.62 15.47 -5.02
C SER A 190 12.93 15.98 -3.74
N ARG A 191 11.94 16.88 -3.85
CA ARG A 191 11.18 17.38 -2.69
C ARG A 191 10.24 16.29 -2.15
N GLU A 192 9.56 15.57 -3.03
CA GLU A 192 8.71 14.43 -2.65
C GLU A 192 9.54 13.30 -2.03
N ARG A 193 10.68 12.96 -2.65
CA ARG A 193 11.65 11.98 -2.13
C ARG A 193 12.11 12.35 -0.71
N LYS A 194 12.53 13.61 -0.50
CA LYS A 194 12.92 14.11 0.83
C LYS A 194 11.78 14.01 1.84
N CYS A 195 10.58 14.46 1.48
CA CYS A 195 9.42 14.39 2.37
C CYS A 195 9.10 12.95 2.80
N VAL A 196 9.18 11.97 1.88
CA VAL A 196 8.99 10.56 2.24
C VAL A 196 10.10 10.04 3.16
N LEU A 197 11.36 10.45 2.96
CA LEU A 197 12.45 10.10 3.88
C LEU A 197 12.20 10.64 5.29
N ASP A 198 11.78 11.90 5.41
CA ASP A 198 11.47 12.53 6.69
C ASP A 198 10.30 11.79 7.40
N LEU A 199 9.27 11.38 6.65
CA LEU A 199 8.15 10.58 7.17
C LEU A 199 8.59 9.18 7.62
N LEU A 200 9.48 8.53 6.88
CA LEU A 200 10.05 7.23 7.25
C LEU A 200 10.90 7.33 8.52
N GLU A 201 11.72 8.37 8.64
CA GLU A 201 12.51 8.64 9.84
C GLU A 201 11.61 8.90 11.05
N ALA A 202 10.53 9.68 10.88
CA ALA A 202 9.56 9.89 11.94
C ALA A 202 8.89 8.58 12.41
N CYS A 203 8.56 7.66 11.48
CA CYS A 203 8.04 6.33 11.83
C CYS A 203 9.09 5.46 12.54
N HIS A 204 10.35 5.55 12.12
CA HIS A 204 11.46 4.84 12.74
C HIS A 204 11.69 5.32 14.18
N ASN A 205 11.75 6.63 14.41
CA ASN A 205 11.94 7.23 15.73
C ASN A 205 10.84 6.83 16.72
N ARG A 206 9.60 6.62 16.23
CA ARG A 206 8.49 6.12 17.05
C ARG A 206 8.58 4.63 17.32
N SER A 207 8.77 3.82 16.29
CA SER A 207 8.61 2.35 16.36
C SER A 207 9.88 1.57 16.69
N GLY A 208 11.05 2.16 16.43
CA GLY A 208 12.35 1.47 16.41
C GLY A 208 12.52 0.52 15.22
N TRP A 209 11.57 0.49 14.27
CA TRP A 209 11.57 -0.42 13.13
C TRP A 209 11.77 0.35 11.80
N PRO A 210 12.45 -0.23 10.81
CA PRO A 210 13.25 -1.45 10.85
C PRO A 210 14.69 -1.18 11.31
N VAL A 211 15.40 -2.25 11.73
CA VAL A 211 16.82 -2.19 12.12
C VAL A 211 17.72 -1.68 10.98
N LYS A 212 17.36 -1.94 9.72
CA LYS A 212 17.98 -1.34 8.54
C LYS A 212 17.06 -0.23 8.02
N PRO A 213 17.49 1.04 7.95
CA PRO A 213 16.62 2.13 7.54
C PRO A 213 16.10 1.96 6.11
N LEU A 214 14.77 1.98 5.93
CA LEU A 214 14.12 1.90 4.62
C LEU A 214 14.48 3.10 3.73
N GLY A 215 14.78 4.25 4.34
CA GLY A 215 15.17 5.46 3.62
C GLY A 215 16.48 5.30 2.85
N GLU A 216 17.48 4.62 3.43
CA GLU A 216 18.75 4.34 2.74
C GLU A 216 18.55 3.39 1.55
N GLU A 217 17.66 2.39 1.69
CA GLU A 217 17.30 1.51 0.57
C GLU A 217 16.61 2.28 -0.57
N LEU A 218 15.74 3.25 -0.27
CA LEU A 218 15.13 4.09 -1.29
C LEU A 218 16.15 4.98 -2.02
N LYS A 219 17.09 5.59 -1.29
CA LYS A 219 18.15 6.42 -1.90
C LYS A 219 18.97 5.62 -2.92
N LEU A 220 19.44 4.43 -2.54
CA LEU A 220 20.19 3.55 -3.43
C LEU A 220 19.39 3.17 -4.69
N ARG A 221 18.08 2.93 -4.54
CA ARG A 221 17.21 2.63 -5.69
C ARG A 221 17.04 3.82 -6.62
N TRP A 222 16.86 5.01 -6.08
CA TRP A 222 16.75 6.23 -6.86
C TRP A 222 18.04 6.54 -7.62
N GLU A 223 19.19 6.41 -6.96
CA GLU A 223 20.52 6.55 -7.60
C GLU A 223 20.71 5.58 -8.75
N ALA A 224 20.30 4.31 -8.60
CA ALA A 224 20.38 3.31 -9.66
C ALA A 224 19.39 3.57 -10.82
N SER A 225 18.30 4.30 -10.60
CA SER A 225 17.32 4.66 -11.63
C SER A 225 17.67 5.95 -12.36
N ASP A 226 18.45 6.83 -11.73
CA ASP A 226 18.88 8.12 -12.27
C ASP A 226 20.22 7.99 -13.04
N ALA A 227 20.92 6.85 -12.92
CA ALA A 227 22.16 6.50 -13.61
C ALA A 227 21.93 5.86 -14.98
#